data_AF-W2JPV9-F1
#
_entry.id   AF-W2JPV9-F1
#
_cell.length_a   1.000
_cell.length_b   1.000
_cell.length_c   1.000
_cell.angle_alpha   90.00
_cell.angle_beta   90.00
_cell.angle_gamma   90.00
#
_symmetry.space_group_name_H-M   'P 1'
#
loop_
_entity.id
_entity.type
_entity.pdbx_description
1 polymer ?
#
loop_
_entity_poly.entity_id
_entity_poly.type
_entity_poly.pdbx_seq_one_letter_code
_entity_poly.pdbx_strand_id
1 'polypeptide(L)'
;WLHYWINTGESAENLATKLGTDSTVLASFRKMQSEAEKGLKYAKFGTGYQTKKTTMDWLGRWAVEERPLEYVAKQLKVLGKTDDELKFLRNYNAIKEYPAILKKVQLERAKHWAKLNQAKTTRS
;
A
#
# COMPACT_ATOMS: atom_id res chain seq x y z
N TRP A 1 10.77 5.24 13.47
CA TRP A 1 9.81 6.33 13.72
C TRP A 1 9.63 7.27 12.54
N LEU A 2 10.64 7.61 11.73
CA LEU A 2 10.43 8.48 10.52
C LEU A 2 9.29 8.01 9.60
N HIS A 3 9.15 6.69 9.43
CA HIS A 3 8.04 6.11 8.68
C HIS A 3 6.66 6.45 9.25
N TYR A 4 6.54 6.54 10.57
CA TYR A 4 5.29 6.93 11.22
C TYR A 4 4.85 8.31 10.74
N TRP A 5 5.74 9.30 10.81
CA TRP A 5 5.44 10.67 10.36
C TRP A 5 5.09 10.77 8.88
N ILE A 6 5.81 10.04 8.02
CA ILE A 6 5.44 9.95 6.60
C ILE A 6 4.05 9.32 6.42
N ASN A 7 3.77 8.24 7.15
CA ASN A 7 2.52 7.49 7.03
C ASN A 7 1.31 8.21 7.67
N THR A 8 1.55 9.11 8.63
CA THR A 8 0.52 9.95 9.26
C THR A 8 0.38 11.33 8.63
N GLY A 9 1.17 11.64 7.58
CA GLY A 9 1.06 12.90 6.85
C GLY A 9 1.66 14.11 7.56
N GLU A 10 2.66 13.91 8.42
CA GLU A 10 3.39 15.01 9.05
C GLU A 10 4.20 15.80 8.01
N SER A 11 4.30 17.12 8.19
CA SER A 11 5.09 17.98 7.31
C SER A 11 6.53 18.17 7.82
N ALA A 12 7.45 18.49 6.91
CA ALA A 12 8.83 18.76 7.29
C ALA A 12 8.94 20.03 8.14
N GLU A 13 8.05 21.00 7.93
CA GLU A 13 7.95 22.26 8.67
C GLU A 13 7.55 22.03 10.12
N ASN A 14 6.45 21.30 10.34
CA ASN A 14 6.01 20.93 11.68
C ASN A 14 7.06 20.10 12.40
N LEU A 15 7.73 19.22 11.66
CA LEU A 15 8.75 18.37 12.23
C LEU A 15 10.00 19.17 12.64
N ALA A 16 10.41 20.17 11.86
CA ALA A 16 11.49 21.07 12.22
C ALA A 16 11.18 21.81 13.53
N THR A 17 9.94 22.25 13.74
CA THR A 17 9.52 22.86 15.02
C THR A 17 9.61 21.88 16.20
N LYS A 18 9.28 20.59 16.00
CA LYS A 18 9.33 19.55 17.05
C LYS A 18 10.76 19.12 17.41
N LEU A 19 11.65 19.06 16.43
CA LEU A 19 13.01 18.53 16.58
C LEU A 19 14.06 19.62 16.87
N GLY A 20 13.73 20.89 16.67
CA GLY A 20 14.71 21.97 16.77
C GLY A 20 15.80 21.85 15.71
N THR A 21 17.07 21.92 16.12
CA THR A 21 18.24 22.00 15.20
C THR A 21 18.85 20.65 14.81
N ASP A 22 18.20 19.50 15.09
CA ASP A 22 18.71 18.21 14.60
C ASP A 22 18.54 18.09 13.08
N SER A 23 19.54 18.62 12.38
CA SER A 23 19.57 18.76 10.93
C SER A 23 19.63 17.42 10.19
N THR A 24 20.16 16.37 10.84
CA THR A 24 20.40 15.06 10.22
C THR A 24 19.12 14.25 10.07
N VAL A 25 18.28 14.27 11.10
CA VAL A 25 16.94 13.68 11.08
C VAL A 25 16.06 14.37 10.06
N LEU A 26 16.04 15.72 10.08
CA LEU A 26 15.21 16.51 9.18
C LEU A 26 15.61 16.30 7.71
N ALA A 27 16.90 16.22 7.41
CA ALA A 27 17.39 15.89 6.07
C ALA A 27 16.96 14.49 5.63
N SER A 28 17.04 13.50 6.53
CA SER A 28 16.59 12.13 6.25
C SER A 28 15.08 12.07 6.01
N PHE A 29 14.29 12.79 6.80
CA PHE A 29 12.84 12.90 6.63
C PHE A 29 12.48 13.51 5.27
N ARG A 30 13.06 14.67 4.93
CA ARG A 30 12.84 15.35 3.64
C ARG A 30 13.18 14.45 2.45
N LYS A 31 14.27 13.69 2.55
CA LYS A 31 14.63 12.70 1.53
C LYS A 31 13.56 11.61 1.41
N MET A 32 13.10 11.05 2.52
CA MET A 32 12.04 10.04 2.52
C MET A 32 10.71 10.58 1.96
N GLN A 33 10.37 11.82 2.29
CA GLN A 33 9.18 12.51 1.79
C GLN A 33 9.25 12.69 0.27
N SER A 34 10.37 13.20 -0.26
CA SER A 34 10.57 13.34 -1.70
C SER A 34 10.56 11.99 -2.44
N GLU A 35 11.15 10.94 -1.85
CA GLU A 35 11.04 9.58 -2.38
C GLU A 35 9.57 9.11 -2.44
N ALA A 36 8.79 9.34 -1.37
CA ALA A 36 7.39 8.95 -1.29
C ALA A 36 6.51 9.71 -2.32
N GLU A 37 6.71 11.02 -2.47
CA GLU A 37 6.01 11.86 -3.46
C GLU A 37 6.27 11.40 -4.90
N LYS A 38 7.52 11.02 -5.20
CA LYS A 38 7.91 10.46 -6.50
C LYS A 38 7.50 9.00 -6.67
N GLY A 39 6.89 8.37 -5.67
CA GLY A 39 6.54 6.95 -5.68
C GLY A 39 7.74 6.01 -5.69
N LEU A 40 8.91 6.49 -5.27
CA LEU A 40 10.15 5.72 -5.15
C LEU A 40 10.21 5.02 -3.79
N LYS A 41 10.78 3.80 -3.76
CA LYS A 41 10.92 2.99 -2.54
C LYS A 41 9.63 2.92 -1.70
N TYR A 42 8.49 2.84 -2.37
CA TYR A 42 7.16 2.86 -1.77
C TYR A 42 6.94 1.67 -0.82
N ALA A 43 7.38 0.49 -1.24
CA ALA A 43 7.35 -0.73 -0.42
C ALA A 43 8.68 -1.48 -0.53
N LYS A 44 8.93 -2.43 0.36
CA LYS A 44 10.08 -3.33 0.34
C LYS A 44 9.60 -4.77 0.49
N PHE A 45 9.71 -5.55 -0.58
CA PHE A 45 9.36 -6.97 -0.62
C PHE A 45 10.07 -7.67 -1.79
N GLY A 46 10.07 -9.00 -1.80
CA GLY A 46 10.87 -9.79 -2.75
C GLY A 46 12.35 -9.44 -2.63
N THR A 47 12.96 -9.03 -3.75
CA THR A 47 14.39 -8.73 -3.87
C THR A 47 14.81 -7.34 -3.36
N GLY A 48 13.87 -6.43 -3.05
CA GLY A 48 14.27 -5.09 -2.63
C GLY A 48 13.16 -4.06 -2.54
N TYR A 49 13.57 -2.80 -2.68
CA TYR A 49 12.64 -1.67 -2.73
C TYR A 49 11.89 -1.67 -4.06
N GLN A 50 10.59 -1.41 -3.96
CA GLN A 50 9.67 -1.37 -5.09
C GLN A 50 9.12 0.05 -5.26
N THR A 51 8.84 0.43 -6.50
CA THR A 51 8.11 1.68 -6.79
C THR A 51 6.63 1.53 -6.45
N LYS A 52 5.90 2.65 -6.36
CA LYS A 52 4.44 2.64 -6.19
C LYS A 52 3.78 1.88 -7.34
N LYS A 53 4.19 2.13 -8.59
CA LYS A 53 3.68 1.43 -9.78
C LYS A 53 3.84 -0.09 -9.65
N THR A 54 5.07 -0.56 -9.44
CA THR A 54 5.36 -1.99 -9.30
C THR A 54 4.61 -2.63 -8.13
N THR A 55 4.49 -1.90 -7.02
CA THR A 55 3.71 -2.39 -5.86
C THR A 55 2.24 -2.57 -6.22
N MET A 56 1.62 -1.57 -6.86
CA MET A 56 0.22 -1.64 -7.27
C MET A 56 -0.02 -2.74 -8.32
N ASP A 57 0.91 -2.97 -9.23
CA ASP A 57 0.84 -4.07 -10.20
C ASP A 57 0.78 -5.44 -9.49
N TRP A 58 1.63 -5.65 -8.47
CA TRP A 58 1.61 -6.87 -7.66
C TRP A 58 0.34 -7.02 -6.84
N LEU A 59 -0.11 -5.94 -6.16
CA LEU A 59 -1.37 -5.96 -5.41
C LEU A 59 -2.56 -6.27 -6.32
N GLY A 60 -2.58 -5.69 -7.53
CA GLY A 60 -3.60 -5.98 -8.54
C GLY A 60 -3.59 -7.44 -8.99
N ARG A 61 -2.40 -8.01 -9.27
CA ARG A 61 -2.27 -9.45 -9.60
C ARG A 61 -2.80 -10.35 -8.50
N TRP A 62 -2.38 -10.11 -7.25
CA TRP A 62 -2.88 -10.88 -6.11
C TRP A 62 -4.39 -10.70 -5.88
N ALA A 63 -4.94 -9.54 -6.19
CA ALA A 63 -6.39 -9.32 -6.12
C ALA A 63 -7.14 -10.08 -7.23
N VAL A 64 -6.61 -10.14 -8.45
CA VAL A 64 -7.16 -10.95 -9.56
C VAL A 64 -7.14 -12.44 -9.22
N GLU A 65 -6.10 -12.90 -8.54
CA GLU A 65 -6.00 -14.24 -7.98
C GLU A 65 -6.85 -14.45 -6.71
N GLU A 66 -7.54 -13.41 -6.23
CA GLU A 66 -8.33 -13.40 -4.99
C GLU A 66 -7.56 -13.93 -3.77
N ARG A 67 -6.27 -13.57 -3.67
CA ARG A 67 -5.45 -13.96 -2.53
C ARG A 67 -6.03 -13.38 -1.23
N PRO A 68 -5.98 -14.12 -0.10
CA PRO A 68 -6.44 -13.58 1.17
C PRO A 68 -5.49 -12.50 1.67
N LEU A 69 -6.00 -11.59 2.51
CA LEU A 69 -5.22 -10.51 3.13
C LEU A 69 -3.99 -11.05 3.87
N GLU A 70 -4.11 -12.21 4.53
CA GLU A 70 -3.01 -12.88 5.23
C GLU A 70 -1.83 -13.19 4.30
N TYR A 71 -2.09 -13.69 3.09
CA TYR A 71 -1.07 -13.96 2.09
C TYR A 71 -0.33 -12.68 1.71
N VAL A 72 -1.07 -11.60 1.43
CA VAL A 72 -0.48 -10.31 1.05
C VAL A 72 0.31 -9.70 2.21
N ALA A 73 -0.20 -9.78 3.43
CA ALA A 73 0.51 -9.35 4.63
C ALA A 73 1.84 -10.11 4.82
N LYS A 74 1.85 -11.41 4.52
CA LYS A 74 3.09 -12.23 4.53
C LYS A 74 4.09 -11.76 3.46
N GLN A 75 3.65 -11.52 2.22
CA GLN A 75 4.51 -11.03 1.15
C GLN A 75 5.10 -9.65 1.47
N LEU A 76 4.28 -8.78 2.05
CA LEU A 76 4.68 -7.45 2.51
C LEU A 76 5.42 -7.48 3.86
N LYS A 77 5.69 -8.65 4.45
CA LYS A 77 6.42 -8.79 5.73
C LYS A 77 5.80 -7.97 6.88
N VAL A 78 4.47 -7.89 6.90
CA VAL A 78 3.68 -7.18 7.93
C VAL A 78 2.67 -8.10 8.63
N LEU A 79 2.72 -9.40 8.36
CA LEU A 79 1.87 -10.38 9.04
C LEU A 79 2.07 -10.33 10.56
N GLY A 80 0.96 -10.39 11.31
CA GLY A 80 0.98 -10.36 12.78
C GLY A 80 1.24 -8.99 13.39
N LYS A 81 1.26 -7.92 12.59
CA LYS A 81 1.36 -6.54 13.06
C LYS A 81 0.00 -5.94 13.32
N THR A 82 -0.13 -5.26 14.44
CA THR A 82 -1.29 -4.43 14.78
C THR A 82 -1.34 -3.17 13.91
N ASP A 83 -2.52 -2.55 13.80
CA ASP A 83 -2.70 -1.32 13.03
C ASP A 83 -1.78 -0.17 13.47
N ASP A 84 -1.46 -0.11 14.77
CA ASP A 84 -0.55 0.91 15.30
C ASP A 84 0.92 0.61 14.98
N GLU A 85 1.35 -0.65 15.09
CA GLU A 85 2.70 -1.05 14.65
C GLU A 85 2.91 -0.82 13.16
N LEU A 86 1.88 -1.10 12.35
CA LEU A 86 1.92 -0.93 10.91
C LEU A 86 2.30 0.50 10.52
N LYS A 87 1.82 1.52 11.24
CA LYS A 87 2.14 2.93 10.95
C LYS A 87 3.65 3.20 10.98
N PHE A 88 4.45 2.43 11.72
CA PHE A 88 5.90 2.59 11.76
C PHE A 88 6.64 1.87 10.63
N LEU A 89 5.94 1.11 9.79
CA LEU A 89 6.52 0.28 8.75
C LEU A 89 6.39 0.94 7.37
N ARG A 90 7.40 0.73 6.53
CA ARG A 90 7.40 1.20 5.14
C ARG A 90 6.21 0.66 4.34
N ASN A 91 5.84 -0.59 4.59
CA ASN A 91 4.83 -1.30 3.80
C ASN A 91 3.38 -0.99 4.23
N TYR A 92 3.18 -0.07 5.19
CA TYR A 92 1.86 0.35 5.68
C TYR A 92 0.90 0.73 4.55
N ASN A 93 1.32 1.66 3.69
CA ASN A 93 0.45 2.16 2.63
C ASN A 93 0.11 1.04 1.63
N ALA A 94 1.05 0.13 1.34
CA ALA A 94 0.80 -1.00 0.44
C ALA A 94 -0.26 -1.97 1.01
N ILE A 95 -0.16 -2.35 2.29
CA ILE A 95 -1.14 -3.28 2.89
C ILE A 95 -2.52 -2.62 3.04
N LYS A 96 -2.57 -1.31 3.33
CA LYS A 96 -3.81 -0.54 3.49
C LYS A 96 -4.62 -0.44 2.19
N GLU A 97 -3.96 -0.41 1.05
CA GLU A 97 -4.61 -0.30 -0.27
C GLU A 97 -5.27 -1.61 -0.71
N TYR A 98 -4.72 -2.75 -0.29
CA TYR A 98 -5.11 -4.07 -0.81
C TYR A 98 -6.60 -4.41 -0.67
N PRO A 99 -7.28 -4.19 0.49
CA PRO A 99 -8.70 -4.51 0.62
C PRO A 99 -9.59 -3.79 -0.40
N ALA A 100 -9.29 -2.53 -0.70
CA ALA A 100 -10.04 -1.75 -1.69
C ALA A 100 -9.82 -2.28 -3.12
N ILE A 101 -8.59 -2.69 -3.44
CA ILE A 101 -8.24 -3.29 -4.73
C ILE A 101 -8.98 -4.63 -4.90
N LEU A 102 -8.93 -5.51 -3.90
CA LEU A 102 -9.61 -6.80 -3.91
C LEU A 102 -11.13 -6.63 -4.10
N LYS A 103 -11.75 -5.72 -3.35
CA LYS A 103 -13.18 -5.42 -3.47
C LYS A 103 -13.57 -4.98 -4.88
N LYS A 104 -12.77 -4.13 -5.53
CA LYS A 104 -13.02 -3.69 -6.92
C LYS A 104 -12.97 -4.86 -7.89
N VAL A 105 -11.97 -5.73 -7.78
CA VAL A 105 -11.85 -6.92 -8.63
C VAL A 105 -13.05 -7.86 -8.47
N GLN A 106 -13.45 -8.15 -7.24
CA GLN A 106 -14.59 -9.00 -6.94
C GLN A 106 -15.89 -8.42 -7.50
N LEU A 107 -16.09 -7.11 -7.39
CA LEU A 107 -17.25 -6.42 -7.96
C LEU A 107 -17.29 -6.54 -9.48
N GLU A 108 -16.18 -6.30 -10.18
CA GLU A 108 -16.14 -6.42 -11.64
C GLU A 108 -16.34 -7.87 -12.11
N ARG A 109 -15.80 -8.84 -11.37
CA ARG A 109 -16.03 -10.27 -11.63
C ARG A 109 -17.50 -10.64 -11.46
N ALA A 110 -18.15 -10.19 -10.39
CA ALA A 110 -19.57 -10.42 -10.16
C ALA A 110 -20.44 -9.82 -11.28
N LYS A 111 -20.15 -8.57 -11.70
CA LYS A 111 -20.83 -7.94 -12.84
C LYS A 111 -20.65 -8.72 -14.13
N HIS A 112 -19.45 -9.22 -14.39
CA HIS A 112 -19.16 -10.03 -15.57
C HIS A 112 -20.01 -11.31 -15.60
N TRP A 113 -20.05 -12.05 -14.49
CA TRP A 113 -20.87 -13.26 -14.37
C TRP A 113 -22.37 -12.98 -14.50
N ALA A 114 -22.87 -11.90 -13.90
CA ALA A 114 -24.27 -11.50 -14.03
C ALA A 114 -24.66 -11.26 -15.51
N LYS A 115 -23.80 -10.57 -16.27
CA LYS A 115 -24.02 -10.34 -17.71
C LYS A 115 -24.03 -11.64 -18.51
N LEU A 116 -23.10 -12.56 -18.23
CA LEU A 116 -23.05 -13.85 -18.91
C LEU A 116 -24.30 -14.69 -18.64
N ASN A 117 -24.79 -14.70 -17.41
CA ASN A 117 -25.99 -15.45 -17.05
C ASN A 117 -27.25 -14.86 -17.69
N GLN A 118 -27.41 -13.53 -17.69
CA GLN A 118 -28.50 -12.86 -18.40
C GLN A 118 -28.50 -13.22 -19.89
N ALA A 119 -27.34 -13.15 -20.56
CA ALA A 119 -27.23 -13.48 -21.98
C ALA A 119 -27.57 -14.95 -22.31
N LYS A 120 -27.38 -15.87 -21.38
CA LYS A 120 -27.81 -17.27 -21.54
C LYS A 120 -29.32 -17.39 -21.44
N THR A 121 -29.94 -16.75 -20.45
CA THR A 121 -31.40 -16.79 -20.24
C THR A 121 -32.18 -16.15 -21.39
N THR A 122 -31.69 -15.09 -22.04
CA THR A 122 -32.39 -14.45 -23.18
C THR A 122 -32.28 -15.22 -24.50
N ARG A 123 -31.37 -16.20 -24.58
CA ARG A 123 -31.20 -17.08 -25.75
C ARG A 123 -31.88 -18.44 -25.60
N SER A 124 -32.47 -18.71 -24.44
CA SER A 124 -33.27 -19.90 -24.10
C SER A 124 -34.73 -19.63 -24.41
#